data_AF-A0A9E1Y211-F1
#
_entry.id   AF-A0A9E1Y211-F1
#
_cell.length_a   1.000
_cell.length_b   1.000
_cell.length_c   1.000
_cell.angle_alpha   90.00
_cell.angle_beta   90.00
_cell.angle_gamma   90.00
#
_symmetry.space_group_name_H-M   'P 1'
#
loop_
_entity.id
_entity.type
_entity.pdbx_description
1 polymer ?
#
loop_
_entity_poly.entity_id
_entity_poly.type
_entity_poly.pdbx_seq_one_letter_code
_entity_poly.pdbx_strand_id
1 'polypeptide(L)'
;MLSPTELYALTPLLKGVLWVEVIVYLGIGVYEILDDFWVKPQPWMSLGKTPNSYLMIKDKVGHKMHGGLCFLLGFIALNGLIEGAVTRFELELCFVSLALLMMTIWMTRMPGRLGVTVILTKPEFWLQILMFGYFLPLIQPWVVGLCLGLNIWGILVNVLHTRRQVLAPFTYETLRRDAVEAGVGERELRTFDKLAGHKD
;
A
#
# COMPACT_ATOMS: atom_id res chain seq x y z
N MET A 1 26.42 -19.66 -2.51
CA MET A 1 25.57 -18.51 -2.90
C MET A 1 24.76 -18.95 -4.11
N LEU A 2 23.43 -18.90 -4.01
CA LEU A 2 22.52 -19.30 -5.10
C LEU A 2 22.53 -18.23 -6.23
N SER A 3 22.25 -18.62 -7.47
CA SER A 3 22.27 -17.72 -8.65
C SER A 3 20.97 -16.89 -8.73
N PRO A 4 20.97 -15.65 -9.27
CA PRO A 4 19.74 -14.85 -9.46
C PRO A 4 18.70 -15.52 -10.39
N THR A 5 19.17 -16.40 -11.27
CA THR A 5 18.36 -17.12 -12.28
C THR A 5 17.89 -18.48 -11.80
N GLU A 6 18.10 -18.82 -10.54
CA GLU A 6 17.66 -20.09 -9.99
C GLU A 6 16.13 -20.11 -9.88
N LEU A 7 15.52 -21.13 -10.49
CA LEU A 7 14.08 -21.31 -10.56
C LEU A 7 13.59 -22.10 -9.34
N TYR A 8 12.66 -21.51 -8.61
CA TYR A 8 11.92 -22.19 -7.55
C TYR A 8 10.61 -22.73 -8.11
N ALA A 9 10.41 -24.04 -8.03
CA ALA A 9 9.12 -24.65 -8.33
C ALA A 9 8.05 -24.14 -7.35
N LEU A 10 6.84 -23.89 -7.85
CA LEU A 10 5.76 -23.39 -7.01
C LEU A 10 5.27 -24.44 -6.01
N THR A 11 5.55 -24.21 -4.74
CA THR A 11 4.87 -24.91 -3.65
C THR A 11 3.39 -24.52 -3.61
N PRO A 12 2.48 -25.36 -3.07
CA PRO A 12 1.07 -25.00 -2.94
C PRO A 12 0.84 -23.69 -2.19
N LEU A 13 1.65 -23.41 -1.16
CA LEU A 13 1.56 -22.18 -0.39
C LEU A 13 2.00 -20.96 -1.21
N LEU A 14 3.13 -21.05 -1.92
CA LEU A 14 3.62 -19.96 -2.76
C LEU A 14 2.63 -19.68 -3.89
N LYS A 15 2.09 -20.72 -4.52
CA LYS A 15 1.02 -20.61 -5.51
C LYS A 15 -0.19 -19.86 -4.97
N GLY A 16 -0.60 -20.14 -3.73
CA GLY A 16 -1.68 -19.43 -3.06
C GLY A 16 -1.38 -17.94 -2.89
N VAL A 17 -0.17 -17.60 -2.43
CA VAL A 17 0.27 -16.20 -2.28
C VAL A 17 0.27 -15.46 -3.61
N LEU A 18 0.86 -16.04 -4.65
CA LEU A 18 0.90 -15.42 -5.98
C LEU A 18 -0.50 -15.20 -6.55
N TRP A 19 -1.45 -16.11 -6.30
CA TRP A 19 -2.84 -15.87 -6.71
C TRP A 19 -3.49 -14.68 -6.00
N VAL A 20 -3.19 -14.48 -4.71
CA VAL A 20 -3.65 -13.27 -4.00
C VAL A 20 -3.04 -12.03 -4.64
N GLU A 21 -1.75 -12.06 -4.97
CA GLU A 21 -1.09 -10.93 -5.64
C GLU A 21 -1.69 -10.61 -7.01
N VAL A 22 -2.03 -11.64 -7.79
CA VAL A 22 -2.75 -11.46 -9.06
C VAL A 22 -4.14 -10.86 -8.84
N ILE A 23 -4.97 -11.48 -7.99
CA ILE A 23 -6.37 -11.05 -7.85
C ILE A 23 -6.44 -9.63 -7.27
N VAL A 24 -5.63 -9.35 -6.25
CA VAL A 24 -5.67 -8.08 -5.53
C VAL A 24 -4.84 -7.02 -6.24
N TYR A 25 -3.52 -7.23 -6.40
CA TYR A 25 -2.64 -6.17 -6.90
C TYR A 25 -2.67 -6.00 -8.41
N LEU A 26 -2.77 -7.08 -9.20
CA LEU A 26 -2.96 -6.89 -10.64
C LEU A 26 -4.33 -6.25 -10.92
N GLY A 27 -5.37 -6.66 -10.19
CA GLY A 27 -6.70 -6.08 -10.27
C GLY A 27 -6.70 -4.57 -9.96
N ILE A 28 -6.13 -4.19 -8.81
CA ILE A 28 -5.97 -2.78 -8.42
C ILE A 28 -5.12 -2.03 -9.45
N GLY A 29 -3.98 -2.59 -9.87
CA GLY A 29 -3.08 -1.97 -10.82
C GLY A 29 -3.74 -1.68 -12.16
N VAL A 30 -4.45 -2.66 -12.73
CA VAL A 30 -5.22 -2.47 -13.97
C VAL A 30 -6.30 -1.40 -13.79
N TYR A 31 -7.05 -1.45 -12.68
CA TYR A 31 -8.10 -0.47 -12.40
C TYR A 31 -7.53 0.95 -12.30
N GLU A 32 -6.57 1.17 -11.41
CA GLU A 32 -6.00 2.49 -11.16
C GLU A 32 -5.23 3.03 -12.36
N ILE A 33 -4.64 2.19 -13.21
CA ILE A 33 -3.98 2.67 -14.44
C ILE A 33 -5.03 3.15 -15.46
N LEU A 34 -6.18 2.50 -15.57
CA LEU A 34 -7.15 2.75 -16.64
C LEU A 34 -8.35 3.62 -16.24
N ASP A 35 -8.44 4.05 -14.99
CA ASP A 35 -9.62 4.75 -14.45
C ASP A 35 -9.80 6.21 -14.89
N ASP A 36 -8.94 6.71 -15.79
CA ASP A 36 -8.84 8.13 -16.16
C ASP A 36 -10.16 8.77 -16.62
N PHE A 37 -11.05 7.97 -17.21
CA PHE A 37 -12.33 8.45 -17.73
C PHE A 37 -13.49 8.34 -16.72
N TRP A 38 -13.27 7.74 -15.56
CA TRP A 38 -14.30 7.54 -14.53
C TRP A 38 -14.02 8.29 -13.22
N VAL A 39 -12.76 8.58 -12.91
CA VAL A 39 -12.39 9.32 -11.70
C VAL A 39 -12.91 10.75 -11.76
N LYS A 40 -13.63 11.15 -10.71
CA LYS A 40 -14.11 12.52 -10.53
C LYS A 40 -13.15 13.31 -9.64
N PRO A 41 -12.93 14.61 -9.91
CA PRO A 41 -12.14 15.45 -9.01
C PRO A 41 -12.73 15.46 -7.60
N GLN A 42 -11.87 15.34 -6.59
CA GLN A 42 -12.29 15.40 -5.20
C GLN A 42 -12.63 16.85 -4.81
N PRO A 43 -13.51 17.06 -3.80
CA PRO A 43 -13.95 18.39 -3.40
C PRO A 43 -12.78 19.34 -3.04
N TRP A 44 -11.79 18.84 -2.31
CA TRP A 44 -10.59 19.60 -1.91
C TRP A 44 -9.66 20.02 -3.06
N MET A 45 -9.85 19.48 -4.27
CA MET A 45 -9.04 19.85 -5.44
C MET A 45 -9.54 21.13 -6.13
N SER A 46 -10.66 21.69 -5.70
CA SER A 46 -11.24 22.89 -6.33
C SER A 46 -10.85 24.16 -5.57
N LEU A 47 -10.21 25.10 -6.26
CA LEU A 47 -9.93 26.44 -5.74
C LEU A 47 -10.88 27.42 -6.43
N GLY A 48 -12.04 27.67 -5.81
CA GLY A 48 -13.11 28.49 -6.39
C GLY A 48 -14.11 27.68 -7.22
N LYS A 49 -14.46 28.15 -8.42
CA LYS A 49 -15.51 27.54 -9.27
C LYS A 49 -15.00 26.42 -10.17
N THR A 50 -13.70 26.26 -10.32
CA THR A 50 -13.08 25.29 -11.23
C THR A 50 -12.07 24.41 -10.48
N PRO A 51 -11.95 23.12 -10.85
CA PRO A 51 -10.88 22.27 -10.34
C PRO A 51 -9.50 22.86 -10.61
N ASN A 52 -8.59 22.78 -9.63
CA ASN A 52 -7.23 23.24 -9.78
C ASN A 52 -6.37 22.16 -10.48
N SER A 53 -5.87 22.49 -11.68
CA SER A 53 -5.11 21.55 -12.50
C SER A 53 -3.83 21.04 -11.83
N TYR A 54 -3.14 21.86 -11.04
CA TYR A 54 -1.93 21.45 -10.33
C TYR A 54 -2.24 20.40 -9.26
N LEU A 55 -3.28 20.62 -8.44
CA LEU A 55 -3.73 19.66 -7.43
C LEU A 55 -4.18 18.35 -8.08
N MET A 56 -4.95 18.43 -9.17
CA MET A 56 -5.40 17.25 -9.91
C MET A 56 -4.24 16.44 -10.48
N ILE A 57 -3.23 17.07 -11.09
CA ILE A 57 -2.08 16.37 -11.64
C ILE A 57 -1.25 15.73 -10.52
N LYS A 58 -1.05 16.43 -9.40
CA LYS A 58 -0.30 15.88 -8.26
C LYS A 58 -0.98 14.65 -7.68
N ASP A 59 -2.29 14.70 -7.48
CA ASP A 59 -3.09 13.56 -7.01
C ASP A 59 -3.06 12.40 -8.01
N LYS A 60 -3.31 12.69 -9.29
CA LYS A 60 -3.26 11.71 -10.37
C LYS A 60 -1.93 10.99 -10.45
N VAL A 61 -0.81 11.70 -10.35
CA VAL A 61 0.51 11.05 -10.35
C VAL A 61 0.65 10.10 -9.17
N GLY A 62 0.25 10.52 -7.96
CA GLY A 62 0.29 9.63 -6.79
C GLY A 62 -0.54 8.37 -6.99
N HIS A 63 -1.77 8.52 -7.46
CA HIS A 63 -2.70 7.43 -7.76
C HIS A 63 -2.14 6.46 -8.81
N LYS A 64 -1.63 6.98 -9.94
CA LYS A 64 -1.06 6.16 -11.03
C LYS A 64 0.26 5.48 -10.63
N MET A 65 1.06 6.09 -9.76
CA MET A 65 2.29 5.48 -9.25
C MET A 65 1.99 4.28 -8.35
N HIS A 66 0.96 4.35 -7.51
CA HIS A 66 0.48 3.20 -6.74
C HIS A 66 -0.02 2.08 -7.67
N GLY A 67 -0.89 2.41 -8.63
CA GLY A 67 -1.38 1.46 -9.63
C GLY A 67 -0.26 0.80 -10.43
N GLY A 68 0.78 1.55 -10.82
CA GLY A 68 1.96 1.02 -11.49
C GLY A 68 2.74 0.01 -10.66
N LEU A 69 2.94 0.28 -9.36
CA LEU A 69 3.61 -0.65 -8.44
C LEU A 69 2.78 -1.92 -8.24
N CYS A 70 1.47 -1.78 -8.03
CA CYS A 70 0.56 -2.92 -7.87
C CYS A 70 0.48 -3.77 -9.15
N PHE A 71 0.46 -3.13 -10.32
CA PHE A 71 0.47 -3.83 -11.60
C PHE A 71 1.75 -4.65 -11.78
N LEU A 72 2.92 -4.06 -11.52
CA LEU A 72 4.20 -4.77 -11.65
C LEU A 72 4.26 -5.99 -10.70
N LEU A 73 3.87 -5.81 -9.45
CA LEU A 73 3.80 -6.89 -8.46
C LEU A 73 2.89 -8.02 -8.93
N GLY A 74 1.65 -7.69 -9.33
CA GLY A 74 0.69 -8.67 -9.81
C GLY A 74 1.10 -9.34 -11.14
N PHE A 75 1.82 -8.63 -12.00
CA PHE A 75 2.31 -9.18 -13.27
C PHE A 75 3.44 -10.19 -13.06
N ILE A 76 4.37 -9.92 -12.15
CA ILE A 76 5.41 -10.88 -11.75
C ILE A 76 4.76 -12.16 -11.21
N ALA A 77 3.77 -12.01 -10.33
CA ALA A 77 3.04 -13.15 -9.78
C ALA A 77 2.29 -13.96 -10.86
N LEU A 78 1.68 -13.28 -11.83
CA LEU A 78 1.00 -13.94 -12.94
C LEU A 78 1.97 -14.76 -13.81
N ASN A 79 3.13 -14.20 -14.16
CA ASN A 79 4.14 -14.94 -14.92
C ASN A 79 4.61 -16.18 -14.15
N GLY A 80 4.91 -16.03 -12.86
CA GLY A 80 5.28 -17.15 -12.01
C GLY A 80 4.23 -18.28 -11.98
N LEU A 81 2.95 -17.91 -11.94
CA LEU A 81 1.83 -18.88 -11.98
C LEU A 81 1.70 -19.58 -13.32
N ILE A 82 1.91 -18.88 -14.43
CA ILE A 82 1.83 -19.43 -15.80
C ILE A 82 3.00 -20.37 -16.06
N GLU A 83 4.21 -19.96 -15.67
CA GLU A 83 5.43 -20.76 -15.86
C GLU A 83 5.52 -21.93 -14.87
N GLY A 84 4.81 -21.86 -13.74
CA GLY A 84 4.86 -22.88 -12.70
C GLY A 84 6.13 -22.85 -11.84
N ALA A 85 6.98 -21.85 -12.06
CA ALA A 85 8.19 -21.57 -11.30
C ALA A 85 8.42 -20.05 -11.21
N VAL A 86 9.20 -19.62 -10.22
CA VAL A 86 9.58 -18.22 -10.02
C VAL A 86 11.07 -18.14 -9.80
N THR A 87 11.74 -17.21 -10.45
CA THR A 87 13.16 -16.95 -10.19
C THR A 87 13.34 -16.29 -8.84
N ARG A 88 14.52 -16.46 -8.22
CA ARG A 88 14.81 -15.73 -6.98
C ARG A 88 14.63 -14.21 -7.12
N PHE A 89 15.07 -13.65 -8.25
CA PHE A 89 14.96 -12.22 -8.50
C PHE A 89 13.50 -11.75 -8.48
N GLU A 90 12.59 -12.46 -9.13
CA GLU A 90 11.16 -12.16 -9.12
C GLU A 90 10.56 -12.25 -7.71
N LEU A 91 10.95 -13.27 -6.95
CA LEU A 91 10.52 -13.41 -5.57
C LEU A 91 11.02 -12.25 -4.70
N GLU A 92 12.30 -11.87 -4.84
CA GLU A 92 12.90 -10.72 -4.16
C GLU A 92 12.20 -9.41 -4.53
N LEU A 93 11.80 -9.24 -5.78
CA LEU A 93 10.99 -8.10 -6.21
C LEU A 93 9.61 -8.08 -5.53
N CYS A 94 8.94 -9.22 -5.36
CA CYS A 94 7.69 -9.28 -4.58
C CYS A 94 7.92 -8.82 -3.13
N PHE A 95 8.98 -9.30 -2.46
CA PHE A 95 9.33 -8.86 -1.10
C PHE A 95 9.58 -7.36 -1.01
N VAL A 96 10.41 -6.80 -1.91
CA VAL A 96 10.74 -5.38 -1.89
C VAL A 96 9.51 -4.52 -2.20
N SER A 97 8.67 -4.94 -3.15
CA SER A 97 7.45 -4.21 -3.52
C SER A 97 6.45 -4.17 -2.36
N LEU A 98 6.22 -5.31 -1.70
CA LEU A 98 5.40 -5.36 -0.48
C LEU A 98 5.99 -4.50 0.64
N ALA A 99 7.31 -4.51 0.81
CA ALA A 99 7.98 -3.68 1.81
C ALA A 99 7.85 -2.17 1.52
N LEU A 100 7.86 -1.74 0.25
CA LEU A 100 7.60 -0.36 -0.15
C LEU A 100 6.15 0.07 0.11
N LEU A 101 5.19 -0.80 -0.20
CA LEU A 101 3.78 -0.56 0.12
C LEU A 101 3.57 -0.45 1.64
N MET A 102 4.10 -1.40 2.41
CA MET A 102 3.99 -1.38 3.87
C MET A 102 4.74 -0.21 4.51
N MET A 103 5.90 0.17 3.98
CA MET A 103 6.59 1.39 4.41
C MET A 103 5.65 2.60 4.29
N THR A 104 4.96 2.76 3.17
CA THR A 104 4.02 3.87 2.94
C THR A 104 2.84 3.84 3.92
N ILE A 105 2.33 2.63 4.22
CA ILE A 105 1.28 2.43 5.24
C ILE A 105 1.79 2.81 6.63
N TRP A 106 3.02 2.45 6.99
CA TRP A 106 3.63 2.85 8.26
C TRP A 106 3.80 4.36 8.34
N MET A 107 4.31 5.01 7.29
CA MET A 107 4.52 6.46 7.22
C MET A 107 3.22 7.23 7.47
N THR A 108 2.14 6.79 6.85
CA THR A 108 0.83 7.48 6.85
C THR A 108 -0.13 6.95 7.93
N ARG A 109 0.35 6.10 8.85
CA ARG A 109 -0.47 5.55 9.93
C ARG A 109 -1.20 6.67 10.69
N MET A 110 -2.52 6.55 10.72
CA MET A 110 -3.46 7.45 11.39
C MET A 110 -3.47 7.25 12.92
N PRO A 111 -3.99 8.22 13.69
CA PRO A 111 -4.03 8.16 15.14
C PRO A 111 -5.07 7.16 15.66
N GLY A 112 -4.84 6.70 16.89
CA GLY A 112 -5.79 5.91 17.67
C GLY A 112 -6.14 4.55 17.05
N ARG A 113 -7.38 4.13 17.31
CA ARG A 113 -7.93 2.84 16.85
C ARG A 113 -8.04 2.77 15.33
N LEU A 114 -8.37 3.89 14.68
CA LEU A 114 -8.48 3.98 13.23
C LEU A 114 -7.21 3.49 12.54
N GLY A 115 -6.04 3.98 12.94
CA GLY A 115 -4.77 3.57 12.33
C GLY A 115 -4.48 2.08 12.51
N VAL A 116 -4.83 1.49 13.66
CA VAL A 116 -4.66 0.05 13.90
C VAL A 116 -5.60 -0.75 13.01
N THR A 117 -6.88 -0.39 12.99
CA THR A 117 -7.88 -1.10 12.21
C THR A 117 -7.57 -1.03 10.72
N VAL A 118 -7.16 0.13 10.21
CA VAL A 118 -6.79 0.28 8.80
C VAL A 118 -5.61 -0.63 8.45
N ILE A 119 -4.55 -0.67 9.26
CA ILE A 119 -3.41 -1.57 9.01
C ILE A 119 -3.85 -3.04 8.98
N LEU A 120 -4.70 -3.47 9.90
CA LEU A 120 -5.15 -4.87 9.95
C LEU A 120 -6.08 -5.26 8.78
N THR A 121 -6.74 -4.29 8.16
CA THR A 121 -7.57 -4.53 6.97
C THR A 121 -6.76 -4.56 5.66
N LYS A 122 -5.49 -4.16 5.70
CA LYS A 122 -4.63 -4.08 4.52
C LYS A 122 -4.03 -5.46 4.18
N PRO A 123 -4.23 -6.00 2.96
CA PRO A 123 -3.69 -7.30 2.59
C PRO A 123 -2.15 -7.34 2.65
N GLU A 124 -1.49 -6.22 2.40
CA GLU A 124 -0.04 -6.05 2.44
C GLU A 124 0.54 -6.49 3.79
N PHE A 125 -0.14 -6.18 4.90
CA PHE A 125 0.31 -6.52 6.25
C PHE A 125 0.38 -8.03 6.44
N TRP A 126 -0.68 -8.75 6.04
CA TRP A 126 -0.77 -10.20 6.19
C TRP A 126 0.11 -10.93 5.18
N LEU A 127 0.15 -10.47 3.94
CA LEU A 127 1.02 -11.03 2.91
C LEU A 127 2.48 -10.88 3.30
N GLN A 128 2.89 -9.72 3.81
CA GLN A 128 4.25 -9.53 4.28
C GLN A 128 4.57 -10.51 5.43
N ILE A 129 3.69 -10.67 6.42
CA ILE A 129 3.89 -11.65 7.51
C ILE A 129 4.06 -13.07 6.95
N LEU A 130 3.21 -13.49 6.01
CA LEU A 130 3.30 -14.81 5.38
C LEU A 130 4.61 -14.97 4.60
N MET A 131 4.99 -13.96 3.83
CA MET A 131 6.22 -13.95 3.03
C MET A 131 7.46 -14.09 3.91
N PHE A 132 7.57 -13.26 4.95
CA PHE A 132 8.68 -13.35 5.91
C PHE A 132 8.63 -14.62 6.77
N GLY A 133 7.45 -15.16 7.07
CA GLY A 133 7.31 -16.37 7.88
C GLY A 133 7.76 -17.64 7.15
N TYR A 134 7.43 -17.77 5.86
CA TYR A 134 7.60 -19.03 5.12
C TYR A 134 8.64 -18.99 4.00
N PHE A 135 8.94 -17.82 3.45
CA PHE A 135 9.77 -17.69 2.25
C PHE A 135 11.07 -16.91 2.48
N LEU A 136 11.36 -16.53 3.73
CA LEU A 136 12.61 -15.85 4.11
C LEU A 136 13.90 -16.58 3.67
N PRO A 137 14.00 -17.93 3.78
CA PRO A 137 15.20 -18.64 3.35
C PRO A 137 15.47 -18.60 1.85
N LEU A 138 14.47 -18.21 1.04
CA LEU A 138 14.56 -18.18 -0.42
C LEU A 138 15.18 -16.89 -0.97
N ILE A 139 15.29 -15.84 -0.15
CA ILE A 139 15.80 -14.54 -0.56
C ILE A 139 17.17 -14.23 0.04
N GLN A 140 17.94 -13.34 -0.61
CA GLN A 140 19.25 -12.97 -0.12
C GLN A 140 19.18 -12.18 1.20
N PRO A 141 20.11 -12.40 2.14
CA PRO A 141 20.11 -11.70 3.43
C PRO A 141 20.13 -10.17 3.34
N TRP A 142 20.74 -9.58 2.30
CA TRP A 142 20.73 -8.13 2.13
C TRP A 142 19.35 -7.62 1.70
N VAL A 143 18.57 -8.40 0.94
CA VAL A 143 17.18 -8.07 0.57
C VAL A 143 16.30 -8.06 1.81
N VAL A 144 16.52 -9.02 2.72
CA VAL A 144 15.89 -9.02 4.05
C VAL A 144 16.21 -7.72 4.79
N GLY A 145 17.48 -7.35 4.85
CA GLY A 145 17.94 -6.11 5.48
C GLY A 145 17.29 -4.87 4.86
N LEU A 146 17.20 -4.80 3.54
CA LEU A 146 16.53 -3.72 2.81
C LEU A 146 15.05 -3.62 3.20
N CYS A 147 14.31 -4.73 3.17
CA CYS A 147 12.89 -4.73 3.48
C CYS A 147 12.62 -4.32 4.94
N LEU A 148 13.41 -4.82 5.89
CA LEU A 148 13.34 -4.39 7.28
C LEU A 148 13.67 -2.90 7.43
N GLY A 149 14.71 -2.42 6.74
CA GLY A 149 15.09 -1.02 6.70
C GLY A 149 13.97 -0.11 6.19
N LEU A 150 13.29 -0.48 5.10
CA LEU A 150 12.14 0.26 4.58
C LEU A 150 10.99 0.33 5.59
N ASN A 151 10.66 -0.78 6.25
CA ASN A 151 9.61 -0.80 7.28
C ASN A 151 9.96 0.08 8.49
N ILE A 152 11.20 -0.03 8.99
CA ILE A 152 11.71 0.82 10.08
C ILE A 152 11.67 2.29 9.68
N TRP A 153 12.10 2.61 8.45
CA TRP A 153 12.06 3.96 7.93
C TRP A 153 10.63 4.53 7.91
N GLY A 154 9.66 3.73 7.50
CA GLY A 154 8.26 4.14 7.53
C GLY A 154 7.76 4.48 8.93
N ILE A 155 8.14 3.68 9.93
CA ILE A 155 7.82 3.95 11.34
C ILE A 155 8.51 5.24 11.83
N LEU A 156 9.79 5.43 11.49
CA LEU A 156 10.55 6.63 11.86
C LEU A 156 9.92 7.90 11.29
N VAL A 157 9.58 7.90 9.99
CA VAL A 157 8.90 9.03 9.35
C VAL A 157 7.54 9.29 9.99
N ASN A 158 6.78 8.25 10.35
CA ASN A 158 5.52 8.45 11.07
C ASN A 158 5.74 9.20 12.39
N VAL A 159 6.69 8.75 13.21
CA VAL A 159 6.94 9.31 14.55
C VAL A 159 7.55 10.72 14.49
N LEU A 160 8.49 10.95 13.58
CA LEU A 160 9.29 12.18 13.52
C LEU A 160 8.66 13.26 12.64
N HIS A 161 7.95 12.89 11.58
CA HIS A 161 7.38 13.81 10.61
C HIS A 161 5.85 13.79 10.63
N THR A 162 5.20 12.67 10.36
CA THR A 162 3.73 12.61 10.20
C THR A 162 3.00 13.08 11.47
N ARG A 163 3.38 12.57 12.64
CA ARG A 163 2.77 12.94 13.93
C ARG A 163 3.06 14.36 14.38
N ARG A 164 4.11 14.99 13.86
CA ARG A 164 4.60 16.30 14.34
C ARG A 164 4.29 17.44 13.39
N GLN A 165 4.24 17.17 12.09
CA GLN A 165 4.15 18.20 11.04
C GLN A 165 2.92 18.02 10.15
N VAL A 166 2.50 16.78 9.88
CA VAL A 166 1.37 16.53 8.96
C VAL A 166 0.05 16.51 9.73
N LEU A 167 0.00 15.82 10.87
CA LEU A 167 -1.19 15.72 11.70
C LEU A 167 -0.85 16.11 13.15
N ALA A 168 -0.92 17.41 13.41
CA ALA A 168 -0.59 18.01 14.70
C ALA A 168 -1.79 18.84 15.22
N PRO A 169 -2.37 18.50 16.39
CA PRO A 169 -2.03 17.37 17.25
C PRO A 169 -2.41 16.01 16.63
N PHE A 170 -1.70 14.94 17.02
CA PHE A 170 -1.91 13.60 16.48
C PHE A 170 -3.12 12.90 17.13
N THR A 171 -4.32 13.44 16.90
CA THR A 171 -5.59 12.94 17.42
C THR A 171 -6.59 12.68 16.29
N TYR A 172 -7.55 11.78 16.55
CA TYR A 172 -8.60 11.49 15.58
C TYR A 172 -9.47 12.71 15.28
N GLU A 173 -9.73 13.56 16.26
CA GLU A 173 -10.55 14.76 16.11
C GLU A 173 -9.93 15.75 15.10
N THR A 174 -8.61 15.92 15.13
CA THR A 174 -7.90 16.75 14.15
C THR A 174 -8.09 16.18 12.74
N LEU A 175 -7.86 14.88 12.56
CA LEU A 175 -8.05 14.23 11.26
C LEU A 175 -9.49 14.37 10.75
N ARG A 176 -10.48 14.17 11.62
CA ARG A 176 -11.89 14.26 11.29
C ARG A 176 -12.29 15.68 10.87
N ARG A 177 -11.86 16.70 11.63
CA ARG A 177 -12.10 18.10 11.30
C ARG A 177 -11.50 18.44 9.94
N ASP A 178 -10.23 18.08 9.71
CA ASP A 178 -9.53 18.39 8.47
C ASP A 178 -10.19 17.64 7.27
N ALA A 179 -10.71 16.43 7.49
CA ALA A 179 -11.49 15.70 6.48
C ALA A 179 -12.84 16.40 6.15
N VAL A 180 -13.53 16.94 7.15
CA VAL A 180 -14.75 17.74 6.94
C VAL A 180 -14.44 19.00 6.14
N GLU A 181 -13.36 19.71 6.49
CA GLU A 181 -12.91 20.90 5.76
C GLU A 181 -12.52 20.58 4.31
N ALA A 182 -11.95 19.41 4.06
CA ALA A 182 -11.66 18.90 2.73
C ALA A 182 -12.92 18.47 1.94
N GLY A 183 -14.10 18.55 2.55
CA GLY A 183 -15.38 18.21 1.92
C GLY A 183 -15.62 16.71 1.75
N VAL A 184 -14.99 15.86 2.58
CA VAL A 184 -15.21 14.41 2.56
C VAL A 184 -16.69 14.08 2.82
N GLY A 185 -17.25 13.16 2.05
CA GLY A 185 -18.68 12.84 2.12
C GLY A 185 -19.09 12.20 3.45
N GLU A 186 -20.33 12.43 3.89
CA GLU A 186 -20.85 11.92 5.18
C GLU A 186 -20.68 10.41 5.35
N ARG A 187 -20.84 9.63 4.28
CA ARG A 187 -20.68 8.16 4.33
C ARG A 187 -19.27 7.74 4.71
N GLU A 188 -18.27 8.43 4.17
CA GLU A 188 -16.86 8.15 4.47
C GLU A 188 -16.53 8.60 5.89
N LEU A 189 -16.99 9.79 6.30
CA LEU A 189 -16.83 10.28 7.67
C LEU A 189 -17.42 9.32 8.70
N ARG A 190 -18.65 8.81 8.50
CA ARG A 190 -19.26 7.80 9.39
C ARG A 190 -18.46 6.50 9.45
N THR A 191 -17.82 6.13 8.33
CA THR A 191 -16.96 4.94 8.30
C THR A 191 -15.72 5.18 9.14
N PHE A 192 -15.08 6.35 9.02
CA PHE A 192 -13.95 6.72 9.88
C PHE A 192 -14.35 6.78 11.34
N ASP A 193 -15.50 7.38 11.67
CA ASP A 193 -16.01 7.48 13.04
C ASP A 193 -16.20 6.09 13.66
N LYS A 194 -16.83 5.17 12.91
CA LYS A 194 -17.03 3.79 13.34
C LYS A 194 -15.70 3.04 13.55
N LEU A 195 -14.75 3.16 12.62
CA LEU A 195 -13.45 2.49 12.72
C LEU A 195 -12.57 3.09 13.83
N ALA A 196 -12.69 4.39 14.09
CA ALA A 196 -12.05 5.07 15.20
C ALA A 196 -12.69 4.74 16.56
N GLY A 197 -13.93 4.24 16.56
CA GLY A 197 -14.75 4.08 17.77
C GLY A 197 -15.18 5.43 18.35
N HIS A 198 -15.28 6.45 17.49
CA HIS A 198 -15.87 7.75 17.84
C HIS A 198 -17.37 7.54 18.05
N LYS A 199 -17.88 8.02 19.18
CA LYS A 199 -19.33 8.00 19.44
C LYS A 199 -19.89 9.29 18.88
N ASP A 200 -20.94 9.15 18.05
CA ASP A 200 -21.74 10.27 17.54
C ASP A 200 -22.20 11.21 18.69
#